data_AF-A0A1D6LIY9-F1
#
_entry.id   AF-A0A1D6LIY9-F1
#
_cell.length_a   1.000
_cell.length_b   1.000
_cell.length_c   1.000
_cell.angle_alpha   90.00
_cell.angle_beta   90.00
_cell.angle_gamma   90.00
#
_symmetry.space_group_name_H-M   'P 1'
#
loop_
_entity.id
_entity.type
_entity.pdbx_description
1 polymer ?
#
loop_
_entity_poly.entity_id
_entity_poly.type
_entity_poly.pdbx_seq_one_letter_code
_entity_poly.pdbx_strand_id
1 'polypeptide(L)' 'MSWSFALILRFCPVALRCVPAQPSHKTFRIKKKLAKKMRQNRPIPYWIRMRTDNTIRYNAKRRHWRRTKLGF' A
#
# COMPACT_ATOMS: atom_id res chain seq x y z
N MET A 1 -46.05 12.36 25.54
CA MET A 1 -46.16 13.68 24.91
C MET A 1 -44.77 14.10 24.45
N SER A 2 -44.66 14.32 23.14
CA SER A 2 -43.57 14.96 22.37
C SER A 2 -42.11 14.63 22.69
N TRP A 3 -41.56 13.70 21.91
CA TRP A 3 -40.15 13.65 21.57
C TRP A 3 -39.90 14.69 20.47
N SER A 4 -39.27 15.82 20.78
CA SER A 4 -38.90 16.81 19.76
C SER A 4 -37.53 16.49 19.16
N PHE A 5 -37.58 15.89 17.97
CA PHE A 5 -36.47 15.77 17.03
C PHE A 5 -36.03 17.17 16.55
N ALA A 6 -34.73 17.49 16.66
CA ALA A 6 -34.11 18.58 15.91
C ALA A 6 -32.85 18.04 15.22
N LEU A 7 -33.09 17.47 14.06
CA LEU A 7 -32.10 16.93 13.14
C LEU A 7 -31.61 18.07 12.22
N ILE A 8 -30.53 18.76 12.57
CA ILE A 8 -29.83 19.64 11.61
C ILE A 8 -28.68 18.84 11.00
N LEU A 9 -29.02 18.08 9.96
CA LEU A 9 -28.07 17.52 9.00
C LEU A 9 -27.40 18.69 8.27
N ARG A 10 -26.14 18.98 8.61
CA ARG A 10 -25.27 19.74 7.70
C ARG A 10 -25.04 18.88 6.46
N PHE A 11 -25.80 19.19 5.42
CA PHE A 11 -25.57 18.77 4.04
C PHE A 11 -24.15 19.21 3.63
N CYS A 12 -23.23 18.26 3.50
CA CYS A 12 -21.93 18.49 2.89
C CYS A 12 -21.97 17.89 1.47
N PRO A 13 -22.21 18.68 0.40
CA PRO A 13 -22.52 18.15 -0.92
C PRO A 13 -21.26 17.97 -1.79
N VAL A 14 -20.19 17.34 -1.29
CA VAL A 14 -19.05 16.93 -2.12
C VAL A 14 -18.43 15.62 -1.62
N ALA A 15 -19.22 14.55 -1.54
CA ALA A 15 -18.75 13.21 -1.17
C ALA A 15 -18.97 12.17 -2.28
N LEU A 16 -18.93 12.59 -3.55
CA LEU A 16 -19.20 11.70 -4.68
C LEU A 16 -18.07 11.74 -5.70
N ARG A 17 -17.02 10.94 -5.44
CA ARG A 17 -16.36 10.01 -6.38
C ARG A 17 -15.11 9.39 -5.74
N CYS A 18 -15.28 8.68 -4.63
CA CYS A 18 -14.37 7.57 -4.32
C CYS A 18 -15.02 6.29 -4.84
N VAL A 19 -14.98 6.05 -6.16
CA VAL A 19 -15.25 4.70 -6.68
C VAL A 19 -14.03 3.87 -6.29
N PRO A 20 -14.12 2.89 -5.38
CA PRO A 20 -12.99 2.02 -5.11
C PRO A 20 -12.67 1.28 -6.42
N ALA A 21 -11.51 1.57 -7.01
CA ALA A 21 -11.03 0.85 -8.17
C ALA A 21 -11.05 -0.66 -7.82
N GLN A 22 -11.86 -1.44 -8.55
CA GLN A 22 -12.00 -2.86 -8.24
C GLN A 22 -10.61 -3.51 -8.23
N PRO A 23 -10.26 -4.29 -7.18
CA PRO A 23 -8.91 -4.80 -6.99
C PRO A 23 -8.46 -5.74 -8.11
N SER A 24 -9.39 -6.27 -8.91
CA SER A 24 -9.14 -7.14 -10.07
C SER A 24 -8.79 -6.35 -11.34
N HIS A 25 -9.46 -5.23 -11.61
CA HIS A 25 -9.31 -4.46 -12.86
C HIS A 25 -8.25 -3.36 -12.73
N LYS A 26 -6.98 -3.72 -12.95
CA LYS A 26 -5.83 -2.80 -12.83
C LYS A 26 -5.29 -2.35 -14.20
N THR A 27 -4.87 -1.10 -14.29
CA THR A 27 -4.16 -0.58 -15.46
C THR A 27 -2.75 -1.20 -15.59
N PHE A 28 -2.20 -1.22 -16.80
CA PHE A 28 -0.87 -1.78 -17.08
C PHE A 28 0.26 -1.12 -16.28
N ARG A 29 0.17 0.20 -16.07
CA ARG A 29 1.13 0.97 -15.26
C ARG A 29 1.17 0.46 -13.81
N ILE A 30 0.01 0.23 -13.20
CA ILE A 30 -0.08 -0.31 -11.84
C ILE A 30 0.43 -1.76 -11.80
N LYS A 31 0.07 -2.60 -12.78
CA LYS A 31 0.59 -3.98 -12.88
C LYS A 31 2.12 -4.02 -12.92
N LYS A 32 2.76 -3.14 -13.72
CA LYS A 32 4.23 -2.99 -13.76
C LYS A 32 4.82 -2.62 -12.39
N LYS A 33 4.22 -1.62 -11.71
CA LYS A 33 4.65 -1.21 -10.36
C LYS A 33 4.54 -2.36 -9.36
N LEU A 34 3.42 -3.08 -9.35
CA LEU A 34 3.21 -4.25 -8.47
C LEU A 34 4.24 -5.35 -8.74
N ALA A 35 4.47 -5.69 -10.01
CA ALA A 35 5.46 -6.70 -10.39
C ALA A 35 6.89 -6.30 -9.97
N LYS A 36 7.25 -5.01 -10.07
CA LYS A 36 8.55 -4.53 -9.58
C LYS A 36 8.66 -4.61 -8.06
N LYS A 37 7.61 -4.24 -7.32
CA LYS A 37 7.59 -4.33 -5.85
C LYS A 37 7.63 -5.77 -5.35
N MET A 38 7.02 -6.72 -6.07
CA MET A 38 7.19 -8.15 -5.80
C MET A 38 8.64 -8.60 -6.01
N ARG A 39 9.26 -8.20 -7.14
CA ARG A 39 10.66 -8.56 -7.44
C ARG A 39 11.67 -7.98 -6.45
N GLN A 40 11.42 -6.79 -5.90
CA GLN A 40 12.29 -6.15 -4.90
C GLN A 40 12.20 -6.81 -3.50
N ASN A 41 11.11 -7.51 -3.19
CA ASN A 41 10.85 -8.07 -1.87
C ASN A 41 11.54 -9.43 -1.68
N ARG A 42 12.87 -9.48 -1.85
CA ARG A 42 13.68 -10.70 -1.76
C ARG A 42 14.77 -10.56 -0.67
N PRO A 43 15.21 -11.67 -0.05
CA PRO A 43 16.39 -11.66 0.82
C PRO A 43 17.68 -11.39 0.03
N ILE A 44 18.72 -10.96 0.74
CA ILE A 44 20.05 -10.75 0.16
C ILE A 44 20.68 -12.12 -0.14
N PRO A 45 21.34 -12.30 -1.31
CA PRO A 45 22.09 -13.50 -1.62
C PRO A 45 23.24 -13.78 -0.65
N TYR A 46 23.53 -15.06 -0.41
CA TYR A 46 24.56 -15.46 0.57
C TYR A 46 25.97 -15.00 0.20
N TRP A 47 26.37 -15.13 -1.06
CA TRP A 47 27.71 -14.71 -1.52
C TRP A 47 28.00 -13.23 -1.30
N ILE A 48 26.97 -12.37 -1.27
CA ILE A 48 27.15 -10.94 -0.96
C ILE A 48 27.64 -10.75 0.47
N ARG A 49 27.19 -11.60 1.41
CA ARG A 49 27.65 -11.56 2.80
C ARG A 49 29.10 -11.98 2.96
N MET A 50 29.62 -12.78 2.03
CA MET A 50 31.00 -13.26 2.04
C MET A 50 31.98 -12.29 1.36
N ARG A 51 31.50 -11.22 0.72
CA ARG A 51 32.38 -10.20 0.12
C ARG A 51 33.09 -9.40 1.20
N THR A 52 34.38 -9.15 1.02
CA THR A 52 35.21 -8.29 1.88
C THR A 52 34.66 -6.86 1.91
N ASP A 53 34.85 -6.17 3.04
CA ASP A 53 34.43 -4.77 3.29
C ASP A 53 32.94 -4.48 3.07
N ASN A 54 32.08 -5.49 3.21
CA ASN A 54 30.66 -5.34 3.00
C ASN A 54 29.91 -5.16 4.33
N THR A 55 29.33 -3.98 4.56
CA THR A 55 28.57 -3.65 5.79
C THR A 55 27.12 -4.14 5.76
N ILE A 56 26.64 -4.60 4.60
CA ILE A 56 25.23 -4.93 4.36
C ILE A 56 24.92 -6.36 4.81
N ARG A 57 24.14 -6.54 5.89
CA ARG A 57 23.76 -7.87 6.41
C ARG A 57 22.35 -8.35 6.04
N TYR A 58 21.40 -7.43 5.97
CA TYR A 58 19.99 -7.70 5.68
C TYR A 58 19.39 -6.60 4.81
N ASN A 59 18.28 -6.90 4.13
CA ASN A 59 17.57 -5.92 3.30
C ASN A 59 16.63 -5.09 4.17
N ALA A 60 17.08 -3.90 4.58
CA ALA A 60 16.29 -2.97 5.39
C ALA A 60 14.98 -2.52 4.70
N LYS A 61 14.93 -2.55 3.37
CA LYS A 61 13.75 -2.14 2.57
C LYS A 61 12.80 -3.30 2.25
N ARG A 62 13.00 -4.47 2.85
CA ARG A 62 12.09 -5.62 2.69
C ARG A 62 10.74 -5.29 3.32
N ARG A 63 9.65 -5.68 2.66
CA ARG A 63 8.28 -5.30 3.06
C ARG A 63 7.42 -6.53 3.35
N HIS A 64 6.63 -6.48 4.41
CA HIS A 64 5.55 -7.44 4.64
C HIS A 64 4.18 -6.81 4.33
N TRP A 65 3.30 -7.56 3.65
CA TRP A 65 2.04 -7.03 3.14
C TRP A 65 1.00 -6.70 4.21
N ARG A 66 1.08 -7.35 5.38
CA ARG A 66 0.24 -7.01 6.54
C ARG A 66 0.73 -5.76 7.27
N ARG A 67 2.04 -5.51 7.30
CA ARG A 67 2.66 -4.42 8.08
C ARG A 67 2.63 -3.08 7.34
N THR A 68 3.03 -3.05 6.07
CA THR A 68 3.20 -1.78 5.33
C THR A 68 2.52 -1.86 3.97
N LYS A 69 1.61 -0.91 3.71
CA LYS A 69 0.86 -0.82 2.45
C LYS A 69 1.66 -0.08 1.38
N LEU A 70 1.39 -0.42 0.13
CA LEU A 70 1.98 0.23 -1.03
C LEU A 70 1.09 1.43 -1.37
N GLY A 71 1.34 2.58 -0.72
CA GLY A 71 0.61 3.81 -1.00
C GLY A 71 0.91 4.28 -2.42
N PHE A 72 -0.08 4.19 -3.30
CA PHE A 72 -0.07 4.73 -4.65
C PHE A 72 -1.38 5.45 -4.90
#